data_AF-A0AAV5HQG4-F1
#
_entry.id   AF-A0AAV5HQG4-F1
#
_cell.length_a   1.000
_cell.length_b   1.000
_cell.length_c   1.000
_cell.angle_alpha   90.00
_cell.angle_beta   90.00
_cell.angle_gamma   90.00
#
_symmetry.space_group_name_H-M   'P 1'
#
loop_
_entity.id
_entity.type
_entity.pdbx_description
1 polymer ?
#
loop_
_entity_poly.entity_id
_entity_poly.type
_entity_poly.pdbx_seq_one_letter_code
_entity_poly.pdbx_strand_id
1 'polypeptide(L)'
;MYLKKPLWSEGVTKPANSNESSLPSSSSEPESEAASAATKAVEELVNSLNEQRIYREVTLALRTGLRDASAEFSFLRLRGLRSLLKSLRSIAQSDSTILLFCQTQSIPELQVVPVLFQHSLKEMEDEKVTSLDHIFSVKPMKITSPSTDAEVALALRVLEGCCLLHPDSTHLAHKNNAIQVLMNILSTRGVLEQGACLDALISIMLDSSANQMVLKVKLGHETLKVVIQLTQGEV
;
A
#
# COMPACT_ATOMS: atom_id res chain seq x y z
N MET A 1 -4.29 14.27 19.66
CA MET A 1 -4.20 15.27 18.58
C MET A 1 -5.19 14.89 17.49
N TYR A 2 -6.21 15.72 17.25
CA TYR A 2 -7.14 15.52 16.14
C TYR A 2 -6.41 15.83 14.83
N LEU A 3 -5.85 14.80 14.20
CA LEU A 3 -5.30 14.92 12.85
C LEU A 3 -6.48 15.17 11.91
N LYS A 4 -6.51 16.35 11.26
CA LYS A 4 -7.41 16.61 10.13
C LYS A 4 -7.33 15.42 9.17
N LYS A 5 -8.48 15.00 8.64
CA LYS A 5 -8.53 13.95 7.63
C LYS A 5 -7.63 14.34 6.45
N PRO A 6 -6.88 13.39 5.86
CA PRO A 6 -6.06 13.70 4.70
C PRO A 6 -6.95 14.22 3.57
N LEU A 7 -6.48 15.23 2.83
CA LEU A 7 -7.32 15.91 1.84
C LEU A 7 -7.82 14.99 0.74
N TRP A 8 -7.07 13.93 0.44
CA TRP A 8 -7.47 12.89 -0.51
C TRP A 8 -8.46 11.85 0.05
N SER A 9 -8.91 12.00 1.30
CA SER A 9 -9.99 11.15 1.85
C SER A 9 -11.40 11.72 1.63
N GLU A 10 -11.50 12.96 1.16
CA GLU A 10 -12.76 13.57 0.77
C GLU A 10 -12.93 13.41 -0.73
N GLY A 11 -13.80 12.48 -1.12
CA GLY A 11 -14.22 12.34 -2.51
C GLY A 11 -14.73 13.69 -3.01
N VAL A 12 -14.22 14.11 -4.17
CA VAL A 12 -14.52 15.36 -4.87
C VAL A 12 -16.00 15.71 -4.73
N THR A 13 -16.33 16.68 -3.88
CA THR A 13 -17.68 17.24 -3.84
C THR A 13 -17.92 17.95 -5.17
N LYS A 14 -18.88 17.44 -5.95
CA LYS A 14 -19.39 18.10 -7.16
C LYS A 14 -19.64 19.59 -6.90
N PRO A 15 -19.29 20.51 -7.81
CA PRO A 15 -19.63 21.90 -7.65
C PRO A 15 -21.16 22.05 -7.61
N ALA A 16 -21.62 22.84 -6.66
CA ALA A 16 -23.03 23.10 -6.40
C ALA A 16 -23.69 23.76 -7.63
N ASN A 17 -24.84 23.22 -8.04
CA ASN A 17 -25.76 23.83 -8.98
C ASN A 17 -26.14 25.25 -8.50
N SER A 18 -25.76 26.27 -9.26
CA SER A 18 -26.40 27.58 -9.21
C SER A 18 -27.49 27.66 -10.28
N ASN A 19 -28.69 27.17 -9.94
CA ASN A 19 -29.92 27.61 -10.61
C ASN A 19 -30.45 28.79 -9.81
N GLU A 20 -30.40 30.01 -10.36
CA GLU A 20 -31.50 30.98 -10.24
C GLU A 20 -31.27 32.23 -11.10
N SER A 21 -32.40 32.73 -11.61
CA SER A 21 -32.67 34.01 -12.27
C SER A 21 -32.42 34.13 -13.78
N SER A 22 -33.55 34.02 -14.48
CA SER A 22 -33.79 34.39 -15.87
C SER A 22 -34.03 35.90 -15.98
N LEU A 23 -33.43 36.59 -16.95
CA LEU A 23 -34.06 37.62 -17.79
C LEU A 23 -33.07 38.08 -18.90
N PRO A 24 -33.55 38.39 -20.12
CA PRO A 24 -32.71 38.57 -21.30
C PRO A 24 -32.46 40.04 -21.59
N SER A 25 -31.22 40.41 -21.91
CA SER A 25 -30.91 41.67 -22.61
C SER A 25 -29.72 41.47 -23.54
N SER A 26 -30.01 41.70 -24.83
CA SER A 26 -29.11 41.70 -25.96
C SER A 26 -28.20 42.93 -25.96
N SER A 27 -26.88 42.72 -26.01
CA SER A 27 -25.94 43.56 -26.77
C SER A 27 -24.56 42.92 -26.78
N SER A 28 -23.98 42.84 -27.97
CA SER A 28 -22.70 42.27 -28.35
C SER A 28 -21.49 43.10 -27.87
N GLU A 29 -20.58 42.48 -27.11
CA GLU A 29 -19.18 42.90 -26.92
C GLU A 29 -18.25 41.66 -26.80
N PRO A 30 -17.00 41.70 -27.29
CA PRO A 30 -16.09 40.55 -27.31
C PRO A 30 -15.34 40.30 -25.99
N GLU A 31 -15.63 41.06 -24.92
CA GLU A 31 -14.87 41.00 -23.66
C GLU A 31 -15.21 39.79 -22.78
N SER A 32 -16.34 39.11 -23.02
CA SER A 32 -16.79 37.97 -22.21
C SER A 32 -15.98 36.69 -22.45
N GLU A 33 -15.34 36.53 -23.62
CA GLU A 33 -14.55 35.33 -23.92
C GLU A 33 -13.17 35.36 -23.26
N ALA A 34 -12.53 36.53 -23.15
CA ALA A 34 -11.24 36.70 -22.50
C ALA A 34 -11.33 36.54 -20.97
N ALA A 35 -12.39 37.08 -20.35
CA ALA A 35 -12.66 36.88 -18.93
C ALA A 35 -12.98 35.41 -18.60
N SER A 36 -13.78 34.74 -19.44
CA SER A 36 -14.08 33.31 -19.34
C SER A 36 -12.83 32.44 -19.49
N ALA A 37 -11.95 32.75 -20.45
CA ALA A 37 -10.68 32.06 -20.64
C ALA A 37 -9.72 32.25 -19.44
N ALA A 38 -9.65 33.47 -18.89
CA ALA A 38 -8.85 33.75 -17.70
C ALA A 38 -9.36 32.97 -16.48
N THR A 39 -10.69 32.87 -16.28
CA THR A 39 -11.26 32.06 -15.19
C THR A 39 -10.96 30.57 -15.33
N LYS A 40 -11.02 30.03 -16.56
CA LYS A 40 -10.66 28.63 -16.82
C LYS A 40 -9.18 28.36 -16.58
N ALA A 41 -8.29 29.26 -17.02
CA ALA A 41 -6.85 29.14 -16.78
C ALA A 41 -6.51 29.16 -15.27
N VAL A 42 -7.21 29.98 -14.48
CA VAL A 42 -7.06 29.99 -13.02
C VAL A 42 -7.57 28.69 -12.40
N GLU A 43 -8.71 28.17 -12.86
CA GLU A 43 -9.24 26.88 -12.38
C GLU A 43 -8.30 25.71 -12.69
N GLU A 44 -7.74 25.65 -13.90
CA GLU A 44 -6.72 24.67 -14.28
C GLU A 44 -5.47 24.76 -13.42
N LEU A 45 -4.99 25.98 -13.14
CA LEU A 45 -3.86 26.20 -12.25
C LEU A 45 -4.15 25.73 -10.82
N VAL A 46 -5.33 26.03 -10.28
CA VAL A 46 -5.76 25.60 -8.95
C VAL A 46 -5.82 24.07 -8.88
N ASN A 47 -6.36 23.42 -9.92
CA ASN A 47 -6.42 21.97 -10.01
C ASN A 47 -5.00 21.36 -10.06
N SER A 48 -4.11 21.91 -10.87
CA SER A 48 -2.71 21.46 -10.95
C SER A 48 -1.97 21.61 -9.62
N LEU A 49 -2.14 22.74 -8.93
CA LEU A 49 -1.54 22.95 -7.61
C LEU A 49 -2.12 21.99 -6.56
N ASN A 50 -3.42 21.69 -6.65
CA ASN A 50 -4.06 20.71 -5.77
C ASN A 50 -3.53 19.29 -6.01
N GLU A 51 -3.37 18.88 -7.27
CA GLU A 51 -2.74 17.60 -7.61
C GLU A 51 -1.30 17.50 -7.10
N GLN A 52 -0.49 18.53 -7.31
CA GLN A 52 0.88 18.58 -6.78
C GLN A 52 0.91 18.50 -5.24
N ARG A 53 -0.04 19.14 -4.58
CA ARG A 53 -0.19 19.06 -3.13
C ARG A 53 -0.52 17.64 -2.69
N ILE A 54 -1.51 17.01 -3.30
CA ILE A 54 -1.90 15.63 -2.98
C ILE A 54 -0.73 14.69 -3.19
N TYR A 55 0.00 14.81 -4.32
CA TYR A 55 1.18 14.00 -4.59
C TYR A 55 2.25 14.13 -3.49
N ARG A 56 2.55 15.36 -3.06
CA ARG A 56 3.52 15.60 -1.98
C ARG A 56 3.05 14.99 -0.67
N GLU A 57 1.78 15.16 -0.31
CA GLU A 57 1.26 14.65 0.95
C GLU A 57 1.18 13.11 0.96
N VAL A 58 0.78 12.47 -0.15
CA VAL A 58 0.81 11.00 -0.31
C VAL A 58 2.24 10.48 -0.21
N THR A 59 3.18 11.10 -0.93
CA THR A 59 4.60 10.72 -0.89
C THR A 59 5.19 10.86 0.52
N LEU A 60 4.85 11.94 1.23
CA LEU A 60 5.30 12.16 2.61
C LEU A 60 4.68 11.13 3.57
N ALA A 61 3.39 10.80 3.42
CA ALA A 61 2.72 9.79 4.23
C ALA A 61 3.36 8.41 4.05
N LEU A 62 3.63 8.01 2.79
CA LEU A 62 4.32 6.75 2.48
C LEU A 62 5.75 6.74 3.03
N ARG A 63 6.55 7.77 2.76
CA ARG A 63 7.94 7.86 3.24
C ARG A 63 8.02 7.79 4.77
N THR A 64 7.11 8.47 5.46
CA THR A 64 7.07 8.46 6.93
C THR A 64 6.65 7.09 7.46
N GLY A 65 5.63 6.49 6.85
CA GLY A 65 5.17 5.14 7.22
C GLY A 65 6.23 4.06 6.96
N LEU A 66 6.95 4.14 5.85
CA LEU A 66 8.03 3.21 5.51
C LEU A 66 9.25 3.37 6.41
N ARG A 67 9.62 4.61 6.74
CA ARG A 67 10.70 4.86 7.72
C ARG A 67 10.39 4.18 9.05
N ASP A 68 9.17 4.34 9.55
CA ASP A 68 8.73 3.70 10.79
C ASP A 68 8.65 2.17 10.65
N ALA A 69 8.14 1.65 9.52
CA ALA A 69 8.07 0.22 9.22
C ALA A 69 9.47 -0.42 9.08
N SER A 70 10.50 0.36 8.73
CA SER A 70 11.89 -0.09 8.64
C SER A 70 12.66 -0.02 9.97
N ALA A 71 12.01 0.43 11.06
CA ALA A 71 12.67 0.61 12.35
C ALA A 71 13.09 -0.72 13.00
N GLU A 72 14.11 -0.67 13.85
CA GLU A 72 14.65 -1.84 14.56
C GLU A 72 13.73 -2.32 15.69
N PHE A 73 12.83 -1.44 16.15
CA PHE A 73 11.87 -1.70 17.23
C PHE A 73 10.47 -2.01 16.70
N SER A 74 9.90 -3.12 17.16
CA SER A 74 8.57 -3.61 16.76
C SER A 74 7.46 -2.59 17.01
N PHE A 75 7.52 -1.78 18.08
CA PHE A 75 6.52 -0.75 18.34
C PHE A 75 6.51 0.37 17.28
N LEU A 76 7.68 0.75 16.76
CA LEU A 76 7.80 1.73 15.68
C LEU A 76 7.31 1.11 14.36
N ARG A 77 7.67 -0.15 14.09
CA ARG A 77 7.18 -0.85 12.91
C ARG A 77 5.67 -0.97 12.90
N LEU A 78 5.08 -1.35 14.04
CA LEU A 78 3.64 -1.42 14.23
C LEU A 78 2.97 -0.05 13.99
N ARG A 79 3.58 1.04 14.45
CA ARG A 79 3.10 2.41 14.17
C ARG A 79 3.15 2.71 12.66
N GLY A 80 4.26 2.39 12.01
CA GLY A 80 4.46 2.57 10.58
C GLY A 80 3.44 1.80 9.76
N LEU A 81 3.25 0.52 10.03
CA LEU A 81 2.28 -0.35 9.35
C LEU A 81 0.84 0.16 9.51
N ARG A 82 0.44 0.64 10.70
CA ARG A 82 -0.89 1.27 10.89
C ARG A 82 -1.04 2.54 10.06
N SER A 83 0.01 3.36 9.98
CA SER A 83 0.02 4.57 9.15
C SER A 83 -0.08 4.24 7.66
N LEU A 84 0.66 3.22 7.20
CA LEU A 84 0.60 2.73 5.83
C LEU A 84 -0.79 2.18 5.50
N LEU A 85 -1.35 1.32 6.33
CA LEU A 85 -2.68 0.75 6.11
C LEU A 85 -3.77 1.84 6.06
N LYS A 86 -3.68 2.84 6.93
CA LYS A 86 -4.58 4.00 6.89
C LYS A 86 -4.43 4.80 5.59
N SER A 87 -3.20 4.98 5.12
CA SER A 87 -2.91 5.69 3.88
C SER A 87 -3.43 4.93 2.66
N LEU A 88 -3.18 3.62 2.57
CA LEU A 88 -3.69 2.76 1.51
C LEU A 88 -5.22 2.76 1.46
N ARG A 89 -5.88 2.68 2.61
CA ARG A 89 -7.36 2.80 2.68
C ARG A 89 -7.86 4.12 2.11
N SER A 90 -7.15 5.22 2.37
CA SER A 90 -7.52 6.53 1.85
C SER A 90 -7.21 6.68 0.35
N ILE A 91 -6.13 6.07 -0.12
CA ILE A 91 -5.74 6.04 -1.53
C ILE A 91 -6.73 5.19 -2.35
N ALA A 92 -7.25 4.11 -1.78
CA ALA A 92 -8.24 3.25 -2.43
C ALA A 92 -9.60 3.93 -2.70
N GLN A 93 -9.81 5.18 -2.23
CA GLN A 93 -11.08 5.88 -2.38
C GLN A 93 -11.23 6.61 -3.71
N SER A 94 -10.14 6.84 -4.46
CA SER A 94 -10.22 7.56 -5.75
C SER A 94 -9.16 7.09 -6.75
N ASP A 95 -9.57 6.89 -8.00
CA ASP A 95 -8.71 6.38 -9.08
C ASP A 95 -7.48 7.26 -9.33
N SER A 96 -7.63 8.59 -9.24
CA SER A 96 -6.51 9.52 -9.38
C SER A 96 -5.42 9.26 -8.32
N THR A 97 -5.81 9.00 -7.08
CA THR A 97 -4.85 8.70 -6.01
C THR A 97 -4.26 7.30 -6.11
N ILE A 98 -5.00 6.33 -6.67
CA ILE A 98 -4.46 5.01 -7.02
C ILE A 98 -3.34 5.17 -8.06
N LEU A 99 -3.57 5.97 -9.11
CA LEU A 99 -2.54 6.26 -10.12
C LEU A 99 -1.30 6.94 -9.51
N LEU A 100 -1.49 7.91 -8.61
CA LEU A 100 -0.38 8.53 -7.89
C LEU A 100 0.37 7.49 -7.03
N PHE A 101 -0.34 6.58 -6.36
CA PHE A 101 0.29 5.49 -5.61
C PHE A 101 1.13 4.60 -6.52
N CYS A 102 0.62 4.16 -7.67
CA CYS A 102 1.37 3.38 -8.66
C CYS A 102 2.67 4.09 -9.07
N GLN A 103 2.60 5.40 -9.36
CA GLN A 103 3.79 6.21 -9.67
C GLN A 103 4.80 6.24 -8.52
N THR A 104 4.33 6.37 -7.27
CA THR A 104 5.24 6.32 -6.11
C THR A 104 5.92 4.95 -5.96
N GLN A 105 5.26 3.86 -6.34
CA GLN A 105 5.83 2.51 -6.27
C GLN A 105 6.93 2.25 -7.33
N SER A 106 7.04 3.09 -8.35
CA SER A 106 8.19 3.07 -9.27
C SER A 106 9.48 3.59 -8.63
N ILE A 107 9.39 4.32 -7.51
CA ILE A 107 10.55 4.87 -6.80
C ILE A 107 11.04 3.84 -5.76
N PRO A 108 12.29 3.35 -5.83
CA PRO A 108 12.78 2.28 -4.96
C PRO A 108 12.64 2.57 -3.45
N GLU A 109 12.85 3.81 -3.03
CA GLU A 109 12.74 4.23 -1.62
C GLU A 109 11.30 4.20 -1.07
N LEU A 110 10.31 4.20 -1.96
CA LEU A 110 8.88 4.25 -1.62
C LEU A 110 8.16 2.93 -1.88
N GLN A 111 8.91 1.90 -2.29
CA GLN A 111 8.36 0.56 -2.49
C GLN A 111 7.98 -0.06 -1.15
N VAL A 112 6.68 -0.37 -1.00
CA VAL A 112 6.16 -0.90 0.26
C VAL A 112 6.52 -2.37 0.42
N VAL A 113 6.33 -3.17 -0.64
CA VAL A 113 6.47 -4.63 -0.59
C VAL A 113 7.85 -5.10 -0.08
N PRO A 114 8.99 -4.62 -0.61
CA PRO A 114 10.31 -5.06 -0.13
C PRO A 114 10.53 -4.76 1.36
N VAL A 115 10.06 -3.61 1.84
CA VAL A 115 10.20 -3.20 3.24
C VAL A 115 9.45 -4.16 4.17
N LEU A 116 8.24 -4.60 3.78
CA LEU A 116 7.47 -5.57 4.56
C LEU A 116 8.23 -6.90 4.72
N PHE A 117 8.79 -7.42 3.62
CA PHE A 117 9.54 -8.68 3.64
C PHE A 117 10.87 -8.57 4.38
N GLN A 118 11.51 -7.40 4.37
CA GLN A 118 12.79 -7.21 5.05
C GLN A 118 12.65 -7.02 6.56
N HIS A 119 11.59 -6.36 7.02
CA HIS A 119 11.49 -5.90 8.41
C HIS A 119 10.38 -6.55 9.24
N SER A 120 9.28 -6.99 8.62
CA SER A 120 8.11 -7.49 9.35
C SER A 120 7.76 -8.94 9.04
N LEU A 121 7.93 -9.37 7.79
CA LEU A 121 7.66 -10.74 7.34
C LEU A 121 8.94 -11.57 7.20
N LYS A 122 10.10 -11.03 7.60
CA LYS A 122 11.36 -11.77 7.58
C LYS A 122 11.24 -12.95 8.55
N GLU A 123 11.40 -14.16 8.03
CA GLU A 123 11.61 -15.32 8.88
C GLU A 123 12.93 -15.11 9.62
N MET A 124 12.89 -15.19 10.95
CA MET A 124 14.11 -15.25 11.72
C MET A 124 14.78 -16.58 11.35
N GLU A 125 15.65 -16.55 10.35
CA GLU A 125 16.80 -17.44 10.42
C GLU A 125 17.41 -17.18 11.79
N ASP A 126 17.43 -18.22 12.61
CA ASP A 126 18.19 -18.27 13.84
C ASP A 126 19.63 -17.85 13.50
N GLU A 127 19.93 -16.55 13.51
CA GLU A 127 21.28 -16.02 13.65
C GLU A 127 21.71 -16.30 15.09
N LYS A 128 21.78 -17.61 15.41
CA LYS A 128 22.41 -18.16 16.58
C LYS A 128 23.84 -17.65 16.52
N VAL A 129 24.20 -16.82 17.49
CA VAL A 129 25.59 -16.42 17.73
C VAL A 129 26.37 -17.71 18.04
N THR A 130 26.99 -18.31 17.02
CA THR A 130 27.71 -19.58 17.17
C THR A 130 29.11 -19.41 17.76
N SER A 131 29.63 -18.18 17.83
CA SER A 131 30.88 -17.88 18.56
C SER A 131 31.03 -16.37 18.81
N LEU A 132 31.48 -16.02 20.01
CA LEU A 132 31.84 -14.66 20.44
C LEU A 132 33.35 -14.39 20.24
N ASP A 133 34.09 -15.24 19.55
CA ASP A 133 35.57 -15.16 19.56
C ASP A 133 36.15 -14.06 18.66
N HIS A 134 35.33 -13.19 18.04
CA HIS A 134 35.76 -12.19 17.06
C HIS A 134 35.29 -10.75 17.39
N ILE A 135 35.21 -10.41 18.69
CA ILE A 135 34.62 -9.17 19.23
C ILE A 135 35.20 -7.85 18.68
N PHE A 136 36.41 -7.81 18.10
CA PHE A 136 37.09 -6.54 17.78
C PHE A 136 37.13 -6.12 16.29
N SER A 137 36.62 -6.93 15.35
CA SER A 137 36.73 -6.62 13.90
C SER A 137 35.42 -6.61 13.12
N VAL A 138 34.27 -6.77 13.79
CA VAL A 138 32.97 -6.93 13.13
C VAL A 138 32.05 -5.75 13.44
N LYS A 139 31.37 -5.23 12.41
CA LYS A 139 30.32 -4.21 12.58
C LYS A 139 29.30 -4.70 13.61
N PRO A 140 28.85 -3.84 14.55
CA PRO A 140 27.88 -4.24 15.56
C PRO A 140 26.64 -4.83 14.89
N MET A 141 26.26 -6.02 15.33
CA MET A 141 25.07 -6.71 14.87
C MET A 141 23.85 -5.83 15.20
N LYS A 142 23.03 -5.53 14.19
CA LYS A 142 21.79 -4.78 14.41
C LYS A 142 20.83 -5.70 15.17
N ILE A 143 20.65 -5.44 16.45
CA ILE A 143 19.69 -6.17 17.28
C ILE A 143 18.29 -5.73 16.86
N THR A 144 17.74 -6.39 15.83
CA THR A 144 16.36 -6.16 15.42
C THR A 144 15.43 -6.97 16.32
N SER A 145 14.46 -6.29 16.92
CA SER A 145 13.43 -7.00 17.70
C SER A 145 12.61 -7.93 16.80
N PRO A 146 12.26 -9.15 17.26
CA PRO A 146 11.47 -10.09 16.48
C PRO A 146 10.07 -9.51 16.18
N SER A 147 9.50 -9.91 15.04
CA SER A 147 8.15 -9.51 14.65
C SER A 147 7.11 -10.10 15.61
N THR A 148 6.27 -9.24 16.15
CA THR A 148 5.12 -9.65 16.97
C THR A 148 3.96 -10.11 16.09
N ASP A 149 3.06 -10.93 16.61
CA ASP A 149 1.92 -11.45 15.84
C ASP A 149 1.03 -10.32 15.28
N ALA A 150 0.78 -9.27 16.07
CA ALA A 150 0.06 -8.08 15.63
C ALA A 150 0.79 -7.29 14.51
N GLU A 151 2.13 -7.31 14.51
CA GLU A 151 2.93 -6.71 13.44
C GLU A 151 2.80 -7.51 12.15
N VAL A 152 2.90 -8.84 12.23
CA VAL A 152 2.74 -9.74 11.09
C VAL A 152 1.35 -9.59 10.49
N ALA A 153 0.28 -9.63 11.30
CA ALA A 153 -1.08 -9.45 10.82
C ALA A 153 -1.28 -8.11 10.08
N LEU A 154 -0.72 -7.01 10.61
CA LEU A 154 -0.78 -5.71 9.93
C LEU A 154 0.06 -5.67 8.65
N ALA A 155 1.25 -6.27 8.64
CA ALA A 155 2.09 -6.34 7.45
C ALA A 155 1.40 -7.11 6.32
N LEU A 156 0.70 -8.21 6.65
CA LEU A 156 -0.10 -8.98 5.70
C LEU A 156 -1.26 -8.14 5.12
N ARG A 157 -1.97 -7.37 5.95
CA ARG A 157 -3.01 -6.45 5.50
C ARG A 157 -2.49 -5.32 4.61
N VAL A 158 -1.30 -4.80 4.89
CA VAL A 158 -0.65 -3.81 4.03
C VAL A 158 -0.25 -4.44 2.70
N LEU A 159 0.28 -5.66 2.72
CA LEU A 159 0.65 -6.42 1.52
C LEU A 159 -0.56 -6.70 0.63
N GLU A 160 -1.66 -7.18 1.23
CA GLU A 160 -2.98 -7.34 0.59
C GLU A 160 -3.37 -6.06 -0.15
N GLY A 161 -3.42 -4.93 0.55
CA GLY A 161 -3.77 -3.64 -0.04
C GLY A 161 -2.83 -3.19 -1.17
N CYS A 162 -1.52 -3.42 -1.05
CA CYS A 162 -0.57 -3.08 -2.11
C CYS A 162 -0.75 -3.91 -3.38
N CYS A 163 -1.03 -5.21 -3.24
CA CYS A 163 -1.28 -6.12 -4.36
C CYS A 163 -2.63 -5.83 -5.06
N LEU A 164 -3.65 -5.42 -4.31
CA LEU A 164 -4.94 -5.02 -4.87
C LEU A 164 -4.88 -3.68 -5.62
N LEU A 165 -4.05 -2.74 -5.15
CA LEU A 165 -3.96 -1.40 -5.73
C LEU A 165 -2.97 -1.29 -6.90
N HIS A 166 -1.94 -2.14 -6.95
CA HIS A 166 -0.86 -2.02 -7.92
C HIS A 166 -0.33 -3.39 -8.37
N PRO A 167 -0.49 -3.76 -9.66
CA PRO A 167 -0.10 -5.07 -10.17
C PRO A 167 1.40 -5.41 -10.00
N ASP A 168 2.31 -4.44 -10.15
CA ASP A 168 3.75 -4.73 -9.99
C ASP A 168 4.12 -5.05 -8.53
N SER A 169 3.28 -4.68 -7.56
CA SER A 169 3.44 -5.11 -6.17
C SER A 169 3.42 -6.64 -6.06
N THR A 170 2.61 -7.30 -6.88
CA THR A 170 2.53 -8.76 -6.95
C THR A 170 3.79 -9.39 -7.54
N HIS A 171 4.42 -8.70 -8.51
CA HIS A 171 5.74 -9.09 -9.03
C HIS A 171 6.85 -8.90 -7.99
N LEU A 172 6.83 -7.79 -7.25
CA LEU A 172 7.76 -7.56 -6.14
C LEU A 172 7.58 -8.60 -5.03
N ALA A 173 6.34 -9.01 -4.73
CA ALA A 173 6.06 -10.07 -3.76
C ALA A 173 6.65 -11.40 -4.23
N HIS A 174 6.50 -11.75 -5.51
CA HIS A 174 7.14 -12.92 -6.11
C HIS A 174 8.66 -12.91 -5.92
N LYS A 175 9.31 -11.78 -6.24
CA LYS A 175 10.77 -11.61 -6.09
C LYS A 175 11.25 -11.80 -4.66
N ASN A 176 10.41 -11.51 -3.66
CA ASN A 176 10.71 -11.70 -2.24
C ASN A 176 10.27 -13.06 -1.70
N ASN A 177 10.03 -14.06 -2.57
CA ASN A 177 9.59 -15.40 -2.18
C ASN A 177 8.31 -15.42 -1.32
N ALA A 178 7.38 -14.50 -1.57
CA ALA A 178 6.18 -14.30 -0.74
C ALA A 178 5.42 -15.59 -0.45
N ILE A 179 5.28 -16.48 -1.44
CA ILE A 179 4.57 -17.76 -1.26
C ILE A 179 5.25 -18.66 -0.20
N GLN A 180 6.58 -18.70 -0.11
CA GLN A 180 7.25 -19.46 0.96
C GLN A 180 6.93 -18.87 2.33
N VAL A 181 7.09 -17.55 2.45
CA VAL A 181 6.93 -16.82 3.71
C VAL A 181 5.51 -16.95 4.24
N LEU A 182 4.52 -16.80 3.36
CA LEU A 182 3.10 -16.92 3.72
C LEU A 182 2.73 -18.34 4.16
N MET A 183 3.27 -19.37 3.50
CA MET A 183 3.04 -20.76 3.92
C MET A 183 3.64 -21.06 5.29
N ASN A 184 4.82 -20.50 5.58
CA ASN A 184 5.45 -20.64 6.88
C ASN A 184 4.64 -19.90 7.96
N ILE A 185 4.11 -18.71 7.68
CA ILE A 185 3.22 -17.99 8.58
C ILE A 185 1.93 -18.79 8.84
N LEU A 186 1.29 -19.35 7.81
CA LEU A 186 0.09 -20.19 7.96
C LEU A 186 0.35 -21.39 8.89
N SER A 187 1.54 -21.98 8.79
CA SER A 187 1.91 -23.19 9.54
C SER A 187 2.35 -22.91 10.99
N THR A 188 2.81 -21.70 11.29
CA THR A 188 3.49 -21.38 12.57
C THR A 188 2.76 -20.37 13.45
N ARG A 189 1.84 -19.56 12.90
CA ARG A 189 1.20 -18.44 13.61
C ARG A 189 -0.27 -18.71 13.96
N GLY A 190 -0.85 -17.82 14.76
CA GLY A 190 -2.21 -17.92 15.28
C GLY A 190 -3.31 -17.64 14.24
N VAL A 191 -4.56 -17.83 14.67
CA VAL A 191 -5.76 -17.76 13.82
C VAL A 191 -5.93 -16.39 13.16
N LEU A 192 -5.57 -15.30 13.85
CA LEU A 192 -5.73 -13.93 13.33
C LEU A 192 -4.75 -13.66 12.18
N GLU A 193 -3.52 -14.14 12.32
CA GLU A 193 -2.46 -14.03 11.32
C GLU A 193 -2.79 -14.92 10.12
N GLN A 194 -3.33 -16.12 10.37
CA GLN A 194 -3.78 -17.03 9.32
C GLN A 194 -4.85 -16.40 8.44
N GLY A 195 -5.86 -15.74 9.02
CA GLY A 195 -6.89 -15.04 8.27
C GLY A 195 -6.31 -13.95 7.36
N ALA A 196 -5.47 -13.07 7.93
CA ALA A 196 -4.79 -12.03 7.13
C ALA A 196 -3.83 -12.62 6.08
N CYS A 197 -3.25 -13.79 6.35
CA CYS A 197 -2.34 -14.48 5.45
C CYS A 197 -3.08 -15.06 4.23
N LEU A 198 -4.27 -15.64 4.46
CA LEU A 198 -5.13 -16.13 3.37
C LEU A 198 -5.59 -14.97 2.48
N ASP A 199 -6.04 -13.86 3.06
CA ASP A 199 -6.41 -12.65 2.32
C ASP A 199 -5.24 -12.16 1.45
N ALA A 200 -4.03 -12.07 2.02
CA ALA A 200 -2.83 -11.66 1.29
C ALA A 200 -2.41 -12.68 0.20
N LEU A 201 -2.53 -13.98 0.45
CA LEU A 201 -2.24 -15.03 -0.54
C LEU A 201 -3.16 -14.90 -1.75
N ILE A 202 -4.46 -14.67 -1.52
CA ILE A 202 -5.43 -14.45 -2.59
C ILE A 202 -5.04 -13.25 -3.43
N SER A 203 -4.73 -12.10 -2.81
CA SER A 203 -4.32 -10.89 -3.55
C SER A 203 -3.03 -11.07 -4.36
N ILE A 204 -2.07 -11.86 -3.87
CA ILE A 204 -0.79 -12.12 -4.58
C ILE A 204 -0.97 -13.12 -5.72
N MET A 205 -1.98 -13.98 -5.65
CA MET A 205 -2.32 -14.91 -6.73
C MET A 205 -3.18 -14.28 -7.82
N LEU A 206 -3.93 -13.23 -7.46
CA LEU A 206 -4.80 -12.51 -8.37
C LEU A 206 -3.96 -11.99 -9.55
N ASP A 207 -4.34 -12.41 -10.75
CA ASP A 207 -3.67 -12.09 -12.02
C ASP A 207 -2.17 -12.43 -12.13
N SER A 208 -1.63 -13.29 -11.25
CA SER A 208 -0.22 -13.72 -11.27
C SER A 208 -0.07 -15.22 -11.49
N SER A 209 0.11 -15.61 -12.76
CA SER A 209 0.37 -17.01 -13.14
C SER A 209 1.64 -17.57 -12.48
N ALA A 210 2.68 -16.75 -12.32
CA ALA A 210 3.92 -17.14 -11.66
C ALA A 210 3.69 -17.55 -10.20
N ASN A 211 2.95 -16.74 -9.43
CA ASN A 211 2.64 -17.04 -8.04
C ASN A 211 1.71 -18.26 -7.92
N GLN A 212 0.73 -18.39 -8.81
CA GLN A 212 -0.15 -19.56 -8.86
C GLN A 212 0.64 -20.86 -9.10
N MET A 213 1.63 -20.85 -10.00
CA MET A 213 2.46 -22.02 -10.27
C MET A 213 3.34 -22.38 -9.07
N VAL A 214 3.97 -21.40 -8.41
CA VAL A 214 4.77 -21.65 -7.20
C VAL A 214 3.92 -22.26 -6.08
N LEU A 215 2.69 -21.76 -5.89
CA LEU A 215 1.79 -22.28 -4.89
C LEU A 215 1.32 -23.72 -5.22
N LYS A 216 1.02 -24.01 -6.50
CA LYS A 216 0.67 -25.36 -6.98
C LYS A 216 1.74 -26.39 -6.66
N VAL A 217 3.01 -26.04 -6.86
CA VAL A 217 4.14 -26.91 -6.55
C VAL A 217 4.23 -27.20 -5.05
N LYS A 218 3.88 -26.24 -4.18
CA LYS A 218 4.01 -26.41 -2.72
C LYS A 218 2.85 -27.10 -2.03
N LEU A 219 1.61 -26.87 -2.46
CA LEU A 219 0.40 -27.42 -1.82
C LEU A 219 -0.15 -28.67 -2.51
N GLY A 220 0.33 -28.99 -3.72
CA GLY A 220 -0.32 -29.96 -4.60
C GLY A 220 -1.57 -29.39 -5.28
N HIS A 221 -1.99 -29.99 -6.40
CA HIS A 221 -3.07 -29.48 -7.24
C HIS A 221 -4.45 -29.39 -6.54
N GLU A 222 -4.73 -30.26 -5.56
CA GLU A 222 -6.07 -30.39 -4.96
C GLU A 222 -6.37 -29.30 -3.92
N THR A 223 -5.42 -28.94 -3.06
CA THR A 223 -5.62 -27.88 -2.05
C THR A 223 -5.76 -26.50 -2.70
N LEU A 224 -5.11 -26.30 -3.84
CA LEU A 224 -5.18 -25.05 -4.58
C LEU A 224 -6.52 -24.84 -5.28
N LYS A 225 -7.19 -25.92 -5.73
CA LYS A 225 -8.56 -25.83 -6.24
C LYS A 225 -9.52 -25.36 -5.16
N VAL A 226 -9.38 -25.83 -3.92
CA VAL A 226 -10.23 -25.39 -2.80
C VAL A 226 -10.02 -23.91 -2.50
N VAL A 227 -8.76 -23.45 -2.47
CA VAL A 227 -8.45 -22.02 -2.26
C VAL A 227 -8.98 -21.15 -3.42
N ILE A 228 -8.89 -21.61 -4.67
CA ILE A 228 -9.43 -20.88 -5.84
C ILE A 228 -10.97 -20.92 -5.89
N GLN A 229 -11.61 -22.04 -5.55
CA GLN A 229 -13.08 -22.12 -5.51
C GLN A 229 -13.68 -21.15 -4.49
N LEU A 230 -13.00 -20.96 -3.35
CA LEU A 230 -13.36 -19.92 -2.37
C LEU A 230 -13.24 -18.49 -2.94
N THR A 231 -12.39 -18.26 -3.95
CA THR A 231 -12.24 -16.95 -4.63
C THR A 231 -13.23 -16.72 -5.78
N GLN A 232 -13.79 -17.79 -6.38
CA GLN A 232 -14.69 -17.69 -7.53
C GLN A 232 -16.17 -17.66 -7.17
N GLY A 233 -16.53 -17.79 -5.89
CA GLY A 233 -17.92 -17.66 -5.45
C GLY A 233 -18.85 -18.76 -6.00
N GLU A 234 -18.31 -19.92 -6.36
CA GLU A 234 -19.12 -21.10 -6.65
C GLU A 234 -19.22 -21.94 -5.37
N VAL A 235 -20.33 -21.74 -4.66
CA VAL A 235 -20.91 -22.73 -3.72
C VAL A 235 -22.04 -23.45 -4.45
#